data_AF-A0A949FJX7-F1
#
_entry.id   AF-A0A949FJX7-F1
#
_cell.length_a   1.000
_cell.length_b   1.000
_cell.length_c   1.000
_cell.angle_alpha   90.00
_cell.angle_beta   90.00
_cell.angle_gamma   90.00
#
_symmetry.space_group_name_H-M   'P 1'
#
loop_
_entity.id
_entity.type
_entity.pdbx_description
1 polymer ?
#
loop_
_entity_poly.entity_id
_entity_poly.type
_entity_poly.pdbx_seq_one_letter_code
_entity_poly.pdbx_strand_id
1 'polypeptide(L)'
;AMSQTVPPDLQARVVSPHQRVRFSAETNALLRTRLQYAALDIAIVLAISFVGNFLASSHEWLLLRSIVLGWVIAAYFLLKSGFRFDGFALRAFEIALFGAVAIQLSLMMNGRLRFFAERGDATSVVGTQYLYFTAFCLHVLTYGIFMPNSWKRAAVVTTLIALIPYAVWFGTAAFHPEIGKLASTN
;
A
#
# COMPACT_ATOMS: atom_id res chain seq x y z
N ALA A 1 -5.63 -14.19 -53.47
CA ALA A 1 -5.61 -13.85 -52.03
C ALA A 1 -6.64 -12.76 -51.78
N MET A 2 -7.78 -13.12 -51.19
CA MET A 2 -8.92 -12.21 -50.98
C MET A 2 -8.59 -11.15 -49.92
N SER A 3 -8.63 -9.89 -50.33
CA SER A 3 -8.61 -8.72 -49.44
C SER A 3 -9.97 -8.66 -48.72
N GLN A 4 -9.99 -9.01 -47.43
CA GLN A 4 -11.15 -8.75 -46.58
C GLN A 4 -11.24 -7.23 -46.34
N THR A 5 -12.00 -6.54 -47.19
CA THR A 5 -12.44 -5.18 -46.95
C THR A 5 -13.40 -5.21 -45.76
N VAL A 6 -12.88 -4.87 -44.58
CA VAL A 6 -13.69 -4.63 -43.38
C VAL A 6 -14.75 -3.58 -43.72
N PRO A 7 -16.05 -3.87 -43.54
CA PRO A 7 -17.10 -2.98 -43.99
C PRO A 7 -17.11 -1.68 -43.15
N PRO A 8 -17.42 -0.53 -43.77
CA PRO A 8 -17.23 0.80 -43.18
C PRO A 8 -18.14 1.09 -41.97
N ASP A 9 -19.22 0.34 -41.80
CA ASP A 9 -20.11 0.36 -40.64
C ASP A 9 -19.48 -0.22 -39.37
N LEU A 10 -18.56 -1.18 -39.50
CA LEU A 10 -17.80 -1.75 -38.39
C LEU A 10 -16.67 -0.82 -37.91
N GLN A 11 -16.13 0.04 -38.78
CA GLN A 11 -15.18 1.09 -38.40
C GLN A 11 -15.87 2.28 -37.70
N ALA A 12 -17.15 2.53 -37.99
CA ALA A 12 -17.93 3.57 -37.31
C ALA A 12 -18.39 3.19 -35.89
N ARG A 13 -18.29 1.90 -35.51
CA ARG A 13 -18.38 1.44 -34.11
C ARG A 13 -17.11 1.72 -33.30
N VAL A 14 -16.17 2.51 -33.83
CA VAL A 14 -15.10 3.15 -33.06
C VAL A 14 -15.75 4.13 -32.09
N VAL A 15 -16.05 3.60 -30.90
CA VAL A 15 -16.52 4.25 -29.66
C VAL A 15 -16.64 5.77 -29.82
N SER A 16 -17.88 6.22 -30.01
CA SER A 16 -18.23 7.63 -30.09
C SER A 16 -17.59 8.41 -28.93
N PRO A 17 -17.13 9.65 -29.13
CA PRO A 17 -16.49 10.44 -28.06
C PRO A 17 -17.31 10.48 -26.77
N HIS A 18 -18.64 10.52 -26.89
CA HIS A 18 -19.58 10.46 -25.77
C HIS A 18 -19.52 9.13 -24.99
N GLN A 19 -19.35 7.99 -25.68
CA GLN A 19 -19.14 6.71 -25.00
C GLN A 19 -17.81 6.67 -24.24
N ARG A 20 -16.70 7.22 -24.78
CA ARG A 20 -15.40 7.25 -24.08
C ARG A 20 -15.46 8.05 -22.77
N VAL A 21 -16.15 9.19 -22.79
CA VAL A 21 -16.36 10.01 -21.58
C VAL A 21 -17.20 9.26 -20.55
N ARG A 22 -18.25 8.57 -20.99
CA ARG A 22 -19.11 7.75 -20.12
C ARG A 22 -18.37 6.56 -19.49
N PHE A 23 -17.58 5.81 -20.28
CA PHE A 23 -16.76 4.71 -19.77
C PHE A 23 -15.69 5.19 -18.78
N SER A 24 -15.09 6.35 -19.02
CA SER A 24 -14.10 6.94 -18.10
C SER A 24 -14.76 7.34 -16.78
N ALA A 25 -15.96 7.91 -16.83
CA ALA A 25 -16.73 8.26 -15.63
C ALA A 25 -17.16 7.02 -14.82
N GLU A 26 -17.63 5.97 -15.49
CA GLU A 26 -18.00 4.69 -14.84
C GLU A 26 -16.77 4.01 -14.20
N THR A 27 -15.64 4.01 -14.90
CA THR A 27 -14.37 3.46 -14.37
C THR A 27 -13.89 4.22 -13.15
N ASN A 28 -13.97 5.56 -13.17
CA ASN A 28 -13.58 6.40 -12.04
C ASN A 28 -14.51 6.21 -10.84
N ALA A 29 -15.82 6.01 -11.06
CA ALA A 29 -16.77 5.71 -10.00
C ALA A 29 -16.46 4.36 -9.33
N LEU A 30 -16.16 3.32 -10.12
CA LEU A 30 -15.75 2.01 -9.60
C LEU A 30 -14.42 2.08 -8.82
N LEU A 31 -13.43 2.80 -9.35
CA LEU A 31 -12.14 3.00 -8.69
C LEU A 31 -12.31 3.69 -7.33
N ARG A 32 -13.15 4.72 -7.29
CA ARG A 32 -13.45 5.46 -6.05
C ARG A 32 -14.08 4.56 -4.99
N THR A 33 -15.09 3.78 -5.34
CA THR A 33 -15.75 2.85 -4.39
C THR A 33 -14.77 1.82 -3.85
N ARG A 34 -13.92 1.25 -4.71
CA ARG A 34 -12.87 0.31 -4.31
C ARG A 34 -11.84 0.93 -3.36
N LEU A 35 -11.39 2.14 -3.69
CA LEU A 35 -10.44 2.88 -2.86
C LEU A 35 -11.04 3.27 -1.50
N GLN A 36 -12.34 3.53 -1.43
CA GLN A 36 -13.06 3.73 -0.16
C GLN A 36 -13.03 2.46 0.70
N TYR A 37 -13.32 1.29 0.13
CA TYR A 37 -13.26 0.03 0.87
C TYR A 37 -11.83 -0.28 1.34
N ALA A 38 -10.83 -0.06 0.48
CA ALA A 38 -9.42 -0.21 0.86
C ALA A 38 -9.03 0.75 2.01
N ALA A 39 -9.42 2.02 1.92
CA ALA A 39 -9.14 3.00 2.95
C ALA A 39 -9.82 2.65 4.28
N LEU A 40 -11.04 2.13 4.24
CA LEU A 40 -11.77 1.67 5.42
C LEU A 40 -11.08 0.44 6.06
N ASP A 41 -10.74 -0.56 5.25
CA ASP A 41 -10.02 -1.76 5.70
C ASP A 41 -8.69 -1.41 6.37
N ILE A 42 -7.88 -0.58 5.70
CA ILE A 42 -6.61 -0.08 6.23
C ILE A 42 -6.84 0.73 7.52
N ALA A 43 -7.86 1.59 7.56
CA ALA A 43 -8.18 2.37 8.76
C ALA A 43 -8.52 1.46 9.95
N ILE A 44 -9.31 0.40 9.73
CA ILE A 44 -9.68 -0.56 10.77
C ILE A 44 -8.45 -1.29 11.29
N VAL A 45 -7.61 -1.82 10.40
CA VAL A 45 -6.38 -2.52 10.79
C VAL A 45 -5.44 -1.59 11.55
N LEU A 46 -5.25 -0.36 11.09
CA LEU A 46 -4.44 0.64 11.77
C LEU A 46 -5.02 1.05 13.12
N ALA A 47 -6.35 1.18 13.24
CA ALA A 47 -7.01 1.51 14.49
C ALA A 47 -6.86 0.39 15.52
N ILE A 48 -7.07 -0.87 15.13
CA ILE A 48 -6.85 -2.04 15.99
C ILE A 48 -5.39 -2.06 16.47
N SER A 49 -4.44 -1.89 15.54
CA SER A 49 -3.02 -1.82 15.88
C SER A 49 -2.72 -0.66 16.84
N PHE A 50 -3.28 0.52 16.60
CA PHE A 50 -3.12 1.70 17.44
C PHE A 50 -3.61 1.45 18.86
N VAL A 51 -4.84 0.95 19.02
CA VAL A 51 -5.43 0.64 20.33
C VAL A 51 -4.60 -0.42 21.06
N GLY A 52 -4.20 -1.50 20.38
CA GLY A 52 -3.37 -2.54 20.99
C GLY A 52 -2.03 -2.01 21.50
N ASN A 53 -1.38 -1.11 20.76
CA ASN A 53 -0.10 -0.53 21.17
C ASN A 53 -0.24 0.55 22.25
N PHE A 54 -1.36 1.29 22.22
CA PHE A 54 -1.72 2.25 23.26
C PHE A 54 -1.93 1.53 24.61
N LEU A 55 -2.67 0.41 24.60
CA LEU A 55 -2.86 -0.44 25.79
C LEU A 55 -1.55 -1.07 26.26
N ALA A 56 -0.66 -1.43 25.34
CA ALA A 56 0.69 -1.93 25.65
C ALA A 56 1.66 -0.83 26.12
N SER A 57 1.22 0.43 26.30
CA SER A 57 2.03 1.57 26.77
C SER A 57 3.30 1.85 25.93
N SER A 58 3.29 1.42 24.67
CA SER A 58 4.43 1.56 23.76
C SER A 58 4.36 2.88 22.98
N HIS A 59 4.97 3.93 23.56
CA HIS A 59 4.82 5.31 23.08
C HIS A 59 5.72 5.68 21.89
N GLU A 60 6.72 4.86 21.57
CA GLU A 60 7.86 5.23 20.69
C GLU A 60 7.46 5.59 19.25
N TRP A 61 6.24 5.25 18.79
CA TRP A 61 5.76 5.53 17.42
C TRP A 61 4.29 5.96 17.36
N LEU A 62 3.70 6.39 18.48
CA LEU A 62 2.29 6.78 18.52
C LEU A 62 2.00 7.99 17.63
N LEU A 63 2.89 8.99 17.60
CA LEU A 63 2.71 10.18 16.76
C LEU A 63 2.65 9.82 15.27
N LEU A 64 3.59 9.00 14.78
CA LEU A 64 3.63 8.56 13.39
C LEU A 64 2.36 7.80 13.02
N ARG A 65 1.93 6.86 13.88
CA ARG A 65 0.70 6.09 13.68
C ARG A 65 -0.53 6.99 13.67
N SER A 66 -0.62 7.96 14.56
CA SER A 66 -1.72 8.92 14.60
C SER A 66 -1.78 9.77 13.33
N ILE A 67 -0.62 10.21 12.81
CA ILE A 67 -0.55 10.99 11.56
C ILE A 67 -1.04 10.15 10.38
N VAL A 68 -0.56 8.92 10.23
CA VAL A 68 -0.95 8.05 9.12
C VAL A 68 -2.40 7.59 9.24
N LEU A 69 -2.86 7.25 10.44
CA LEU A 69 -4.26 6.93 10.71
C LEU A 69 -5.16 8.12 10.38
N GLY A 70 -4.81 9.32 10.85
CA GLY A 70 -5.51 10.56 10.54
C GLY A 70 -5.55 10.85 9.04
N TRP A 71 -4.43 10.62 8.34
CA TRP A 71 -4.35 10.72 6.89
C TRP A 71 -5.28 9.73 6.18
N VAL A 72 -5.28 8.46 6.56
CA VAL A 72 -6.14 7.43 5.95
C VAL A 72 -7.62 7.75 6.20
N ILE A 73 -7.97 8.18 7.41
CA ILE A 73 -9.33 8.62 7.75
C ILE A 73 -9.74 9.84 6.93
N ALA A 74 -8.86 10.85 6.84
CA ALA A 74 -9.10 12.04 6.03
C ALA A 74 -9.28 11.68 4.55
N ALA A 75 -8.44 10.79 4.00
CA ALA A 75 -8.54 10.30 2.64
C ALA A 75 -9.88 9.58 2.43
N TYR A 76 -10.33 8.74 3.37
CA TYR A 76 -11.64 8.09 3.30
C TYR A 76 -12.79 9.11 3.27
N PHE A 77 -12.77 10.12 4.15
CA PHE A 77 -13.82 11.15 4.16
C PHE A 77 -13.79 12.02 2.91
N LEU A 78 -12.61 12.38 2.40
CA LEU A 78 -12.44 13.10 1.13
C LEU A 78 -13.01 12.27 -0.03
N LEU A 79 -12.69 10.97 -0.08
CA LEU A 79 -13.22 10.04 -1.07
C LEU A 79 -14.73 9.84 -0.90
N LYS A 80 -15.29 9.96 0.30
CA LYS A 80 -16.75 9.88 0.54
C LYS A 80 -17.47 11.18 0.18
N SER A 81 -16.86 12.33 0.42
CA SER A 81 -17.41 13.64 0.06
C SER A 81 -17.63 13.68 -1.44
N GLY A 82 -18.81 14.08 -1.92
CA GLY A 82 -19.24 13.98 -3.33
C GLY A 82 -18.36 14.68 -4.40
N PHE A 83 -17.15 15.11 -4.05
CA PHE A 83 -16.13 15.67 -4.93
C PHE A 83 -15.92 14.81 -6.17
N ARG A 84 -15.95 15.48 -7.33
CA ARG A 84 -15.62 14.91 -8.62
C ARG A 84 -14.11 14.89 -8.75
N PHE A 85 -13.49 13.77 -8.40
CA PHE A 85 -12.07 13.57 -8.62
C PHE A 85 -11.82 13.19 -10.08
N ASP A 86 -10.81 13.82 -10.66
CA ASP A 86 -10.24 13.38 -11.93
C ASP A 86 -9.58 11.98 -11.76
N GLY A 87 -9.49 11.22 -12.85
CA GLY A 87 -8.89 9.89 -12.85
C GLY A 87 -7.43 9.91 -12.39
N PHE A 88 -6.70 11.00 -12.64
CA PHE A 88 -5.35 11.19 -12.11
C PHE A 88 -5.34 11.40 -10.59
N ALA A 89 -6.27 12.19 -10.05
CA ALA A 89 -6.37 12.45 -8.63
C ALA A 89 -6.66 11.16 -7.83
N LEU A 90 -7.56 10.30 -8.32
CA LEU A 90 -7.84 9.00 -7.69
C LEU A 90 -6.59 8.10 -7.64
N ARG A 91 -5.76 8.13 -8.69
CA ARG A 91 -4.49 7.38 -8.72
C ARG A 91 -3.46 7.97 -7.75
N ALA A 92 -3.41 9.29 -7.63
CA ALA A 92 -2.58 9.94 -6.63
C ALA A 92 -3.00 9.53 -5.21
N PHE A 93 -4.32 9.46 -4.94
CA PHE A 93 -4.82 8.95 -3.66
C PHE A 93 -4.48 7.47 -3.43
N GLU A 94 -4.56 6.62 -4.45
CA GLU A 94 -4.14 5.22 -4.35
C GLU A 94 -2.66 5.12 -3.93
N ILE A 95 -1.76 5.82 -4.64
CA ILE A 95 -0.32 5.82 -4.33
C ILE A 95 -0.08 6.41 -2.94
N ALA A 96 -0.75 7.50 -2.57
CA ALA A 96 -0.58 8.13 -1.28
C ALA A 96 -1.09 7.25 -0.12
N LEU A 97 -2.21 6.55 -0.29
CA LEU A 97 -2.79 5.67 0.72
C LEU A 97 -1.88 4.47 1.00
N PHE A 98 -1.52 3.72 -0.05
CA PHE A 98 -0.67 2.54 0.10
C PHE A 98 0.79 2.90 0.41
N GLY A 99 1.27 4.01 -0.14
CA GLY A 99 2.61 4.54 0.10
C GLY A 99 2.80 5.01 1.54
N ALA A 100 1.83 5.74 2.11
CA ALA A 100 1.91 6.18 3.51
C ALA A 100 2.03 5.00 4.49
N VAL A 101 1.24 3.94 4.27
CA VAL A 101 1.32 2.72 5.09
C VAL A 101 2.67 2.02 4.89
N ALA A 102 3.14 1.88 3.66
CA ALA A 102 4.44 1.26 3.38
C ALA A 102 5.60 2.03 4.02
N ILE A 103 5.58 3.37 3.97
CA ILE A 103 6.55 4.24 4.63
C ILE A 103 6.48 4.06 6.15
N GLN A 104 5.28 4.05 6.73
CA GLN A 104 5.10 3.79 8.16
C GLN A 104 5.73 2.46 8.57
N LEU A 105 5.38 1.36 7.88
CA LEU A 105 5.91 0.03 8.17
C LEU A 105 7.44 -0.01 8.05
N SER A 106 8.00 0.67 7.05
CA SER A 106 9.45 0.76 6.83
C SER A 106 10.18 1.47 7.96
N LEU A 107 9.68 2.65 8.36
CA LEU A 107 10.28 3.45 9.44
C LEU A 107 10.21 2.69 10.77
N MET A 108 9.07 2.08 11.05
CA MET A 108 8.87 1.30 12.27
C MET A 108 9.74 0.03 12.30
N MET A 109 9.86 -0.67 11.19
CA MET A 109 10.74 -1.85 11.06
C MET A 109 12.20 -1.46 11.33
N ASN A 110 12.69 -0.40 10.67
CA ASN A 110 14.05 0.10 10.88
C ASN A 110 14.29 0.49 12.35
N GLY A 111 13.38 1.28 12.93
CA GLY A 111 13.50 1.71 14.33
C GLY A 111 13.56 0.55 15.31
N ARG A 112 12.70 -0.45 15.16
CA ARG A 112 12.69 -1.63 16.05
C ARG A 112 13.90 -2.54 15.87
N LEU A 113 14.34 -2.76 14.62
CA LEU A 113 15.54 -3.56 14.36
C LEU A 113 16.76 -2.96 15.04
N ARG A 114 16.94 -1.63 14.93
CA ARG A 114 18.04 -0.92 15.61
C ARG A 114 17.93 -1.00 17.12
N PHE A 115 16.74 -0.75 17.67
CA PHE A 115 16.49 -0.79 19.11
C PHE A 115 16.84 -2.14 19.76
N PHE A 116 16.53 -3.26 19.09
CA PHE A 116 16.85 -4.60 19.59
C PHE A 116 18.30 -5.01 19.31
N ALA A 117 18.87 -4.58 18.19
CA ALA A 117 20.27 -4.86 17.88
C ALA A 117 21.24 -4.15 18.81
N GLU A 118 20.97 -2.90 19.19
CA GLU A 118 21.74 -2.15 20.19
C GLU A 118 21.72 -2.85 21.57
N ARG A 119 20.70 -3.66 21.84
CA ARG A 119 20.57 -4.46 23.08
C ARG A 119 21.12 -5.89 22.96
N GLY A 120 21.60 -6.28 21.77
CA GLY A 120 22.09 -7.64 21.52
C GLY A 120 21.00 -8.73 21.56
N ASP A 121 19.73 -8.36 21.47
CA ASP A 121 18.61 -9.31 21.55
C ASP A 121 18.29 -9.90 20.17
N ALA A 122 19.02 -10.97 19.81
CA ALA A 122 18.88 -11.65 18.52
C ALA A 122 17.45 -12.20 18.29
N THR A 123 16.80 -12.71 19.34
CA THR A 123 15.45 -13.29 19.24
C THR A 123 14.42 -12.22 18.88
N SER A 124 14.49 -11.05 19.52
CA SER A 124 13.59 -9.93 19.22
C SER A 124 13.88 -9.30 17.85
N VAL A 125 15.12 -9.31 17.37
CA VAL A 125 15.48 -8.88 16.00
C VAL A 125 14.79 -9.78 14.96
N VAL A 126 14.94 -11.10 15.09
CA VAL A 126 14.33 -12.07 14.16
C VAL A 126 12.80 -12.04 14.25
N GLY A 127 12.25 -11.97 15.46
CA GLY A 127 10.79 -11.82 15.67
C GLY A 127 10.24 -10.54 15.03
N THR A 128 10.96 -9.43 15.17
CA THR A 128 10.61 -8.15 14.53
C THR A 128 10.64 -8.27 13.01
N GLN A 129 11.67 -8.92 12.44
CA GLN A 129 11.74 -9.17 11.01
C GLN A 129 10.49 -9.90 10.50
N TYR A 130 10.16 -11.07 11.07
CA TYR A 130 9.00 -11.84 10.63
C TYR A 130 7.67 -11.08 10.80
N LEU A 131 7.54 -10.31 11.89
CA LEU A 131 6.34 -9.50 12.14
C LEU A 131 6.12 -8.47 11.01
N TYR A 132 7.16 -7.70 10.66
CA TYR A 132 7.03 -6.67 9.61
C TYR A 132 6.93 -7.29 8.21
N PHE A 133 7.64 -8.38 7.93
CA PHE A 133 7.45 -9.13 6.68
C PHE A 133 6.01 -9.60 6.52
N THR A 134 5.42 -10.16 7.58
CA THR A 134 4.00 -10.56 7.58
C THR A 134 3.09 -9.36 7.33
N ALA A 135 3.35 -8.21 7.96
CA ALA A 135 2.59 -6.98 7.73
C ALA A 135 2.69 -6.49 6.27
N PHE A 136 3.88 -6.54 5.65
CA PHE A 136 4.05 -6.22 4.23
C PHE A 136 3.32 -7.21 3.31
N CYS A 137 3.31 -8.50 3.63
CA CYS A 137 2.53 -9.50 2.89
C CYS A 137 1.03 -9.19 2.94
N LEU A 138 0.49 -8.88 4.13
CA LEU A 138 -0.89 -8.46 4.28
C LEU A 138 -1.18 -7.19 3.48
N HIS A 139 -0.27 -6.21 3.50
CA HIS A 139 -0.40 -4.97 2.73
C HIS A 139 -0.46 -5.21 1.22
N VAL A 140 0.38 -6.12 0.70
CA VAL A 140 0.35 -6.56 -0.70
C VAL A 140 -0.96 -7.26 -1.04
N LEU A 141 -1.47 -8.11 -0.14
CA LEU A 141 -2.76 -8.79 -0.33
C LEU A 141 -3.93 -7.80 -0.34
N THR A 142 -3.96 -6.84 0.59
CA THR A 142 -4.95 -5.75 0.62
C THR A 142 -4.94 -4.99 -0.70
N TYR A 143 -3.75 -4.65 -1.22
CA TYR A 143 -3.65 -4.02 -2.53
C TYR A 143 -4.23 -4.90 -3.65
N GLY A 144 -3.87 -6.18 -3.68
CA GLY A 144 -4.36 -7.13 -4.69
C GLY A 144 -5.88 -7.33 -4.67
N ILE A 145 -6.49 -7.36 -3.50
CA ILE A 145 -7.93 -7.55 -3.31
C ILE A 145 -8.72 -6.32 -3.78
N PHE A 146 -8.30 -5.13 -3.33
CA PHE A 146 -9.10 -3.92 -3.55
C PHE A 146 -8.75 -3.15 -4.83
N MET A 147 -7.56 -3.36 -5.41
CA MET A 147 -7.16 -2.72 -6.67
C MET A 147 -7.05 -3.73 -7.83
N PRO A 148 -8.18 -4.31 -8.30
CA PRO A 148 -8.21 -5.03 -9.56
C PRO A 148 -8.19 -4.00 -10.70
N ASN A 149 -7.03 -3.43 -10.94
CA ASN A 149 -6.66 -2.89 -12.23
C ASN A 149 -5.86 -3.93 -13.01
N SER A 150 -5.53 -3.63 -14.27
CA SER A 150 -4.79 -4.52 -15.17
C SER A 150 -3.71 -5.34 -14.43
N TRP A 151 -3.67 -6.65 -14.65
CA TRP A 151 -2.76 -7.56 -13.95
C TRP A 151 -1.28 -7.11 -14.01
N LYS A 152 -0.89 -6.46 -15.11
CA LYS A 152 0.45 -5.85 -15.27
C LYS A 152 0.75 -4.78 -14.21
N ARG A 153 -0.19 -3.86 -13.97
CA ARG A 153 0.00 -2.79 -12.98
C ARG A 153 -0.03 -3.35 -11.57
N ALA A 154 -0.94 -4.28 -11.31
CA ALA A 154 -1.01 -4.95 -10.02
C ALA A 154 0.34 -5.61 -9.69
N ALA A 155 0.89 -6.39 -10.62
CA ALA A 155 2.21 -7.02 -10.46
C ALA A 155 3.32 -5.99 -10.20
N VAL A 156 3.39 -4.90 -10.98
CA VAL A 156 4.43 -3.87 -10.76
C VAL A 156 4.32 -3.27 -9.36
N VAL A 157 3.13 -2.86 -8.92
CA VAL A 157 2.95 -2.21 -7.63
C VAL A 157 3.19 -3.18 -6.47
N THR A 158 2.66 -4.40 -6.54
CA THR A 158 2.87 -5.40 -5.49
C THR A 158 4.32 -5.84 -5.41
N THR A 159 5.02 -6.00 -6.53
CA THR A 159 6.46 -6.30 -6.55
C THR A 159 7.24 -5.15 -5.91
N LEU A 160 6.95 -3.89 -6.25
CA LEU A 160 7.62 -2.76 -5.62
C LEU A 160 7.41 -2.74 -4.11
N ILE A 161 6.17 -2.94 -3.64
CA ILE A 161 5.86 -3.00 -2.20
C ILE A 161 6.55 -4.19 -1.53
N ALA A 162 6.58 -5.36 -2.18
CA ALA A 162 7.21 -6.56 -1.65
C ALA A 162 8.74 -6.43 -1.53
N LEU A 163 9.38 -5.60 -2.35
CA LEU A 163 10.82 -5.33 -2.27
C LEU A 163 11.20 -4.39 -1.12
N ILE A 164 10.27 -3.57 -0.62
CA ILE A 164 10.52 -2.60 0.47
C ILE A 164 11.08 -3.26 1.74
N PRO A 165 10.46 -4.31 2.33
CA PRO A 165 10.99 -4.92 3.55
C PRO A 165 12.40 -5.48 3.37
N TYR A 166 12.72 -6.00 2.18
CA TYR A 166 14.08 -6.44 1.87
C TYR A 166 15.04 -5.26 1.78
N ALA A 167 14.65 -4.17 1.12
CA ALA A 167 15.47 -2.96 1.03
C ALA A 167 15.75 -2.37 2.42
N VAL A 168 14.74 -2.36 3.31
CA VAL A 168 14.91 -1.93 4.70
C VAL A 168 15.85 -2.89 5.45
N TRP A 169 15.64 -4.20 5.33
CA TRP A 169 16.50 -5.20 5.97
C TRP A 169 17.96 -5.07 5.53
N PHE A 170 18.23 -5.13 4.23
CA PHE A 170 19.60 -5.06 3.71
C PHE A 170 20.23 -3.68 3.94
N GLY A 171 19.46 -2.60 3.80
CA GLY A 171 19.93 -1.26 4.10
C GLY A 171 20.36 -1.14 5.55
N THR A 172 19.50 -1.55 6.49
CA THR A 172 19.83 -1.51 7.93
C THR A 172 20.99 -2.41 8.29
N ALA A 173 21.06 -3.62 7.76
CA ALA A 173 22.19 -4.53 7.98
C ALA A 173 23.51 -4.01 7.39
N ALA A 174 23.48 -3.28 6.27
CA ALA A 174 24.67 -2.67 5.67
C ALA A 174 25.20 -1.50 6.51
N PHE A 175 24.31 -0.68 7.09
CA PHE A 175 24.71 0.44 7.97
C PHE A 175 25.03 0.00 9.41
N HIS A 176 24.43 -1.11 9.88
CA HIS A 176 24.59 -1.67 11.22
C HIS A 176 24.92 -3.17 11.12
N PRO A 177 26.20 -3.55 10.94
CA PRO A 177 26.60 -4.95 10.70
C PRO A 177 26.29 -5.87 11.88
N GLU A 178 26.07 -5.31 13.07
CA GLU A 178 25.57 -6.02 14.25
C GLU A 178 24.20 -6.70 14.04
N ILE A 179 23.31 -6.10 13.24
CA ILE A 179 22.01 -6.69 12.90
C ILE A 179 22.20 -7.98 12.07
N GLY A 180 23.09 -7.94 11.08
CA GLY A 180 23.39 -9.08 10.22
C GLY A 180 24.03 -10.24 10.97
N LYS A 181 24.93 -9.95 11.92
CA LYS A 181 25.58 -10.96 12.76
C LYS A 181 24.62 -11.62 13.73
N LEU A 182 23.74 -10.85 14.37
CA LEU A 182 22.74 -11.39 15.31
C LEU A 182 21.74 -12.30 14.59
N ALA A 183 21.36 -11.95 13.36
CA ALA A 183 20.45 -12.76 12.55
C ALA A 183 21.05 -14.10 12.08
N SER A 184 22.37 -14.19 11.90
CA SER A 184 23.06 -15.43 11.50
C SER A 184 23.44 -16.36 12.66
N THR A 185 23.21 -15.92 13.91
CA THR A 185 23.59 -16.68 15.11
C THR A 185 22.47 -17.60 15.62
N ASN A 186 21.25 -17.44 15.09
CA ASN A 186 20.11 -18.35 15.26
C ASN A 186 19.84 -19.10 13.96
#